data_AF-A0A9J8D6L6-F1
#
_entry.id   AF-A0A9J8D6L6-F1
#
_cell.length_a   1.000
_cell.length_b   1.000
_cell.length_c   1.000
_cell.angle_alpha   90.00
_cell.angle_beta   90.00
_cell.angle_gamma   90.00
#
_symmetry.space_group_name_H-M   'P 1'
#
loop_
_entity.id
_entity.type
_entity.pdbx_description
1 polymer ?
#
loop_
_entity_poly.entity_id
_entity_poly.type
_entity_poly.pdbx_seq_one_letter_code
_entity_poly.pdbx_strand_id
1 'polypeptide(L)'
;MMAECDPTDGEPEKGGGDFTPEMNFFPSEVPAVLFEKTRPAPSLGLSLNPGAAVRISNSTESVLTELEADGSGEEALLLPGPAVNLSPRAGREKRTRRNRHSSSSDNLASPGNSSGEFNHFPEDPEFGEIIQRAEQAIENGVFPERISQGSSGSYFVKDPKGKIIGVFKPKSEEPYGHLNPKWTKYFHKVCCPCCFGRGCLIPNQGYLSEAAASLVDQKLGLRIVPKTKVVHLASETFHYSAIDRAKSRGKKYALEKVPKVGRRFHRVGLPPKMGSFQLFVEGYHEADYWLRKFEAEPLPENMRKQLQSQFERLVVLDYVIRNTDRGNDNWLIKYEKPGGGELTEKESEWTDPKDSAIQIAAIDNGLAFPFKHPDEWRAYPFHWAWLPQAKVAFSQETRDLVLSRISDMNFVQDLCEDLYEMFKTDKGFDKTMFEKQMSVMRGQILNLTQALKDGKSPIQLVQMPRVVVERSRGGGQGRVVQLGSAFTQTFHCKRPFFTSW
;
A
#
# COMPACT_ATOMS: atom_id res chain seq x y z
N MET A 1 4.06 56.65 -46.32
CA MET A 1 4.92 57.10 -45.22
C MET A 1 5.83 55.91 -44.91
N MET A 2 6.92 55.64 -45.66
CA MET A 2 8.26 56.26 -45.57
C MET A 2 8.65 56.52 -44.08
N ALA A 3 9.70 55.95 -43.50
CA ALA A 3 10.98 55.50 -44.07
C ALA A 3 11.62 54.32 -43.30
N GLU A 4 12.38 53.52 -44.05
CA GLU A 4 13.47 52.63 -43.63
C GLU A 4 14.69 53.44 -43.16
N CYS A 5 15.61 52.83 -42.39
CA CYS A 5 17.06 52.77 -42.66
C CYS A 5 17.83 52.18 -41.45
N ASP A 6 18.45 51.03 -41.66
CA ASP A 6 19.84 50.68 -41.24
C ASP A 6 20.73 50.99 -42.50
N PRO A 7 22.10 51.03 -42.55
CA PRO A 7 23.03 50.11 -41.88
C PRO A 7 24.51 50.61 -41.64
N THR A 8 25.41 49.65 -41.33
CA THR A 8 26.86 49.49 -41.68
C THR A 8 28.03 50.07 -40.82
N ASP A 9 28.82 49.13 -40.26
CA ASP A 9 30.27 48.85 -40.38
C ASP A 9 31.36 49.95 -40.39
N GLY A 10 32.45 49.71 -39.64
CA GLY A 10 33.83 50.12 -39.99
C GLY A 10 34.76 50.56 -38.84
N GLU A 11 35.76 49.73 -38.48
CA GLU A 11 37.00 50.05 -37.73
C GLU A 11 37.93 51.04 -38.53
N PRO A 12 39.22 51.41 -38.18
CA PRO A 12 40.19 50.91 -37.16
C PRO A 12 41.20 51.96 -36.55
N GLU A 13 42.23 51.45 -35.84
CA GLU A 13 43.56 52.03 -35.51
C GLU A 13 43.66 53.07 -34.35
N LYS A 14 44.71 53.19 -33.51
CA LYS A 14 46.12 52.73 -33.52
C LYS A 14 46.81 52.98 -32.15
N GLY A 15 47.80 52.13 -31.82
CA GLY A 15 49.05 52.47 -31.07
C GLY A 15 49.02 52.36 -29.54
N GLY A 16 50.01 51.80 -28.84
CA GLY A 16 51.33 51.27 -29.18
C GLY A 16 52.21 51.12 -27.91
N GLY A 17 53.23 50.26 -27.96
CA GLY A 17 54.32 50.13 -26.96
C GLY A 17 54.18 48.88 -26.05
N ASP A 18 54.72 47.70 -26.39
CA ASP A 18 56.14 47.27 -26.42
C ASP A 18 56.76 47.13 -25.01
N PHE A 19 57.05 45.89 -24.60
CA PHE A 19 58.39 45.38 -24.23
C PHE A 19 58.29 43.98 -23.60
N THR A 20 59.24 43.14 -24.01
CA THR A 20 59.36 41.68 -23.85
C THR A 20 60.16 41.29 -22.58
N PRO A 21 60.79 40.11 -22.47
CA PRO A 21 60.27 38.90 -21.81
C PRO A 21 61.19 38.43 -20.64
N GLU A 22 60.83 37.37 -19.90
CA GLU A 22 61.83 36.36 -19.48
C GLU A 22 61.21 35.09 -18.87
N MET A 23 61.93 33.99 -19.06
CA MET A 23 61.51 32.59 -18.95
C MET A 23 62.17 31.90 -17.74
N ASN A 24 61.42 30.98 -17.12
CA ASN A 24 61.82 29.72 -16.47
C ASN A 24 62.77 29.69 -15.24
N PHE A 25 62.32 29.05 -14.14
CA PHE A 25 62.80 27.76 -13.57
C PHE A 25 62.43 27.60 -12.06
N PHE A 26 62.00 26.39 -11.67
CA PHE A 26 61.78 25.84 -10.29
C PHE A 26 63.10 25.78 -9.45
N PRO A 27 63.20 25.36 -8.14
CA PRO A 27 62.31 24.53 -7.27
C PRO A 27 62.34 24.84 -5.72
N SER A 28 61.83 23.88 -4.90
CA SER A 28 62.07 23.68 -3.43
C SER A 28 61.35 24.62 -2.44
N GLU A 29 60.97 24.29 -1.21
CA GLU A 29 61.03 23.10 -0.34
C GLU A 29 60.14 23.36 0.91
N VAL A 30 59.92 22.30 1.68
CA VAL A 30 59.11 22.15 2.92
C VAL A 30 59.65 22.96 4.12
N PRO A 31 58.90 23.05 5.24
CA PRO A 31 59.52 22.84 6.53
C PRO A 31 58.87 21.70 7.33
N ALA A 32 59.72 20.82 7.83
CA ALA A 32 59.43 19.77 8.82
C ALA A 32 60.28 20.02 10.07
N VAL A 33 59.73 19.82 11.28
CA VAL A 33 60.45 19.58 12.56
C VAL A 33 59.45 18.86 13.52
N LEU A 34 59.55 17.52 13.64
CA LEU A 34 60.11 16.68 14.75
C LEU A 34 59.08 16.35 15.86
N PHE A 35 58.51 15.13 15.97
CA PHE A 35 58.97 13.80 16.47
C PHE A 35 59.19 13.64 17.99
N GLU A 36 58.35 12.78 18.60
CA GLU A 36 58.73 11.66 19.51
C GLU A 36 57.47 10.77 19.71
N LYS A 37 57.32 9.58 19.13
CA LYS A 37 57.99 8.28 19.29
C LYS A 37 57.65 7.55 20.60
N THR A 38 56.62 6.69 20.56
CA THR A 38 56.65 5.34 21.17
C THR A 38 55.57 4.43 20.57
N ARG A 39 56.02 3.38 19.86
CA ARG A 39 55.40 2.05 19.60
C ARG A 39 56.39 1.03 20.20
N PRO A 40 56.08 -0.27 20.48
CA PRO A 40 55.29 -1.20 19.63
C PRO A 40 54.40 -2.24 20.38
N ALA A 41 53.23 -2.64 19.84
CA ALA A 41 52.93 -3.87 19.04
C ALA A 41 52.66 -5.15 19.90
N PRO A 42 52.17 -6.29 19.36
CA PRO A 42 51.78 -6.59 17.96
C PRO A 42 50.46 -7.42 17.80
N SER A 43 49.89 -7.46 16.58
CA SER A 43 49.75 -8.69 15.73
C SER A 43 48.27 -9.08 15.62
N LEU A 44 47.65 -9.56 14.53
CA LEU A 44 47.89 -9.87 13.10
C LEU A 44 46.52 -9.62 12.42
N GLY A 45 46.33 -9.23 11.17
CA GLY A 45 47.00 -9.59 9.93
C GLY A 45 46.12 -10.53 9.10
N LEU A 46 45.71 -10.07 7.89
CA LEU A 46 45.12 -10.78 6.73
C LEU A 46 43.56 -10.91 6.74
N SER A 47 42.76 -10.70 5.68
CA SER A 47 42.83 -10.38 4.24
C SER A 47 41.81 -11.30 3.51
N LEU A 48 40.75 -10.68 2.96
CA LEU A 48 39.97 -11.01 1.73
C LEU A 48 39.34 -12.41 1.50
N ASN A 49 37.99 -12.45 1.62
CA ASN A 49 36.88 -12.98 0.74
C ASN A 49 37.12 -14.10 -0.31
N PRO A 50 36.07 -14.75 -0.89
CA PRO A 50 34.68 -15.07 -0.48
C PRO A 50 34.29 -16.56 -0.73
N GLY A 51 33.13 -17.04 -0.24
CA GLY A 51 32.64 -18.37 -0.63
C GLY A 51 31.43 -18.87 0.16
N ALA A 52 30.37 -19.26 -0.56
CA ALA A 52 29.11 -19.79 -0.07
C ALA A 52 29.24 -21.14 0.66
N ALA A 53 28.37 -21.39 1.65
CA ALA A 53 27.56 -22.61 1.80
C ALA A 53 26.86 -22.68 3.17
N VAL A 54 25.54 -22.89 3.09
CA VAL A 54 24.61 -23.58 4.01
C VAL A 54 25.21 -24.21 5.27
N ARG A 55 24.60 -23.92 6.44
CA ARG A 55 24.60 -24.86 7.57
C ARG A 55 23.21 -24.98 8.19
N ILE A 56 22.59 -26.12 7.92
CA ILE A 56 21.54 -26.74 8.72
C ILE A 56 22.18 -27.16 10.04
N SER A 57 21.55 -26.88 11.16
CA SER A 57 21.85 -27.55 12.42
C SER A 57 20.56 -27.71 13.22
N ASN A 58 20.06 -28.95 13.18
CA ASN A 58 19.20 -29.53 14.19
C ASN A 58 19.98 -29.58 15.52
N SER A 59 19.35 -29.17 16.61
CA SER A 59 19.56 -29.83 17.91
C SER A 59 18.48 -29.42 18.91
N THR A 60 17.67 -30.42 19.26
CA THR A 60 17.24 -30.81 20.62
C THR A 60 16.42 -29.84 21.47
N GLU A 61 15.14 -30.21 21.58
CA GLU A 61 14.39 -30.44 22.82
C GLU A 61 14.84 -29.71 24.09
N SER A 62 13.97 -28.83 24.58
CA SER A 62 13.77 -28.66 26.02
C SER A 62 12.27 -28.86 26.32
N VAL A 63 11.95 -30.08 26.74
CA VAL A 63 10.71 -30.45 27.40
C VAL A 63 10.64 -29.70 28.73
N LEU A 64 9.63 -28.86 28.90
CA LEU A 64 9.14 -28.47 30.22
C LEU A 64 7.65 -28.81 30.29
N THR A 65 7.43 -29.99 30.85
CA THR A 65 6.22 -30.47 31.50
C THR A 65 5.67 -29.43 32.46
N GLU A 66 4.46 -28.94 32.24
CA GLU A 66 3.61 -28.44 33.32
C GLU A 66 2.52 -29.47 33.59
N LEU A 67 2.48 -29.87 34.85
CA LEU A 67 1.74 -30.97 35.42
C LEU A 67 0.24 -30.67 35.47
N GLU A 68 -0.53 -31.70 35.14
CA GLU A 68 -1.94 -31.82 35.46
C GLU A 68 -2.14 -31.76 36.97
N ALA A 69 -3.02 -30.86 37.43
CA ALA A 69 -3.61 -30.92 38.75
C ALA A 69 -5.11 -31.14 38.57
N ASP A 70 -5.50 -32.42 38.63
CA ASP A 70 -6.86 -32.84 38.95
C ASP A 70 -7.20 -32.33 40.36
N GLY A 71 -8.29 -31.57 40.45
CA GLY A 71 -8.84 -31.05 41.69
C GLY A 71 -10.35 -31.05 41.61
N SER A 72 -10.95 -32.21 41.87
CA SER A 72 -12.37 -32.37 42.16
C SER A 72 -12.76 -31.56 43.41
N GLY A 73 -13.80 -30.75 43.32
CA GLY A 73 -14.39 -30.06 44.46
C GLY A 73 -15.78 -29.55 44.10
N GLU A 74 -16.78 -30.41 44.27
CA GLU A 74 -18.17 -29.99 44.40
C GLU A 74 -18.34 -29.24 45.72
N GLU A 75 -18.89 -28.03 45.69
CA GLU A 75 -19.77 -27.55 46.75
C GLU A 75 -20.86 -26.66 46.16
N ALA A 76 -22.09 -27.12 46.34
CA ALA A 76 -23.32 -26.40 46.11
C ALA A 76 -23.63 -25.55 47.35
N LEU A 77 -23.88 -24.25 47.20
CA LEU A 77 -24.60 -23.48 48.22
C LEU A 77 -25.55 -22.45 47.60
N LEU A 78 -26.68 -22.32 48.29
CA LEU A 78 -27.98 -21.81 47.87
C LEU A 78 -28.07 -20.27 47.88
N LEU A 79 -29.03 -19.77 47.11
CA LEU A 79 -29.52 -18.39 47.10
C LEU A 79 -30.08 -17.94 48.46
N PRO A 80 -30.23 -16.62 48.66
CA PRO A 80 -31.60 -16.11 48.78
C PRO A 80 -31.86 -14.76 48.05
N GLY A 81 -33.11 -14.57 47.59
CA GLY A 81 -33.68 -13.27 47.22
C GLY A 81 -34.65 -12.74 48.29
N PRO A 82 -35.14 -11.49 48.16
CA PRO A 82 -36.61 -11.23 48.18
C PRO A 82 -37.02 -10.11 47.19
N ALA A 83 -38.13 -10.18 46.42
CA ALA A 83 -39.57 -10.03 46.70
C ALA A 83 -40.12 -8.72 46.06
N VAL A 84 -40.84 -8.80 44.93
CA VAL A 84 -42.31 -8.65 44.72
C VAL A 84 -42.91 -7.24 44.94
N ASN A 85 -43.52 -6.69 43.89
CA ASN A 85 -44.81 -5.97 43.98
C ASN A 85 -45.60 -6.13 42.66
N LEU A 86 -46.90 -6.41 42.78
CA LEU A 86 -47.84 -6.81 41.71
C LEU A 86 -49.04 -5.85 41.59
N SER A 87 -49.42 -5.55 40.33
CA SER A 87 -50.79 -5.42 39.76
C SER A 87 -51.68 -4.18 40.05
N PRO A 88 -52.79 -3.92 39.26
CA PRO A 88 -53.48 -4.79 38.27
C PRO A 88 -53.97 -4.20 36.91
N ARG A 89 -54.18 -5.14 35.96
CA ARG A 89 -55.19 -5.34 34.85
C ARG A 89 -56.07 -4.18 34.31
N ALA A 90 -56.25 -4.14 32.97
CA ALA A 90 -57.36 -4.77 32.19
C ALA A 90 -57.40 -4.31 30.71
N GLY A 91 -57.97 -5.14 29.81
CA GLY A 91 -58.47 -4.69 28.48
C GLY A 91 -57.98 -5.50 27.28
N ARG A 92 -58.82 -6.43 26.81
CA ARG A 92 -58.61 -7.34 25.67
C ARG A 92 -59.48 -6.86 24.50
N GLU A 93 -58.96 -6.70 23.29
CA GLU A 93 -59.79 -6.74 22.08
C GLU A 93 -59.03 -7.21 20.83
N LYS A 94 -59.65 -8.20 20.16
CA LYS A 94 -59.26 -8.77 18.87
C LYS A 94 -59.68 -7.83 17.74
N ARG A 95 -58.84 -7.67 16.71
CA ARG A 95 -59.33 -7.36 15.36
C ARG A 95 -58.48 -8.00 14.26
N THR A 96 -59.19 -8.84 13.51
CA THR A 96 -58.86 -9.54 12.27
C THR A 96 -58.34 -8.64 11.14
N ARG A 97 -57.38 -9.12 10.33
CA ARG A 97 -57.24 -8.69 8.93
C ARG A 97 -56.58 -9.76 8.02
N ARG A 98 -57.47 -10.35 7.21
CA ARG A 98 -57.38 -10.85 5.82
C ARG A 98 -56.04 -11.30 5.20
N ASN A 99 -56.14 -12.50 4.63
CA ASN A 99 -55.34 -13.13 3.57
C ASN A 99 -54.80 -12.19 2.47
N ARG A 100 -53.57 -12.47 2.05
CA ARG A 100 -53.18 -12.48 0.64
C ARG A 100 -52.26 -13.68 0.38
N HIS A 101 -52.71 -14.55 -0.52
CA HIS A 101 -51.93 -15.63 -1.11
C HIS A 101 -50.88 -15.05 -2.06
N SER A 102 -49.67 -15.61 -2.06
CA SER A 102 -48.82 -15.71 -3.24
C SER A 102 -47.84 -16.86 -3.10
N SER A 103 -48.19 -17.97 -3.76
CA SER A 103 -47.33 -18.97 -4.42
C SER A 103 -45.94 -19.24 -3.85
N SER A 104 -45.83 -20.41 -3.19
CA SER A 104 -44.60 -21.15 -2.98
C SER A 104 -44.13 -21.72 -4.32
N SER A 105 -42.91 -21.36 -4.74
CA SER A 105 -42.09 -22.17 -5.64
C SER A 105 -41.01 -22.80 -4.78
N ASP A 106 -41.21 -24.04 -4.38
CA ASP A 106 -40.25 -24.86 -3.65
C ASP A 106 -39.06 -25.17 -4.55
N ASN A 107 -37.95 -24.46 -4.37
CA ASN A 107 -36.64 -24.93 -4.79
C ASN A 107 -35.92 -25.50 -3.57
N LEU A 108 -35.73 -26.82 -3.57
CA LEU A 108 -34.88 -27.54 -2.62
C LEU A 108 -33.46 -26.93 -2.68
N ALA A 109 -33.12 -26.12 -1.67
CA ALA A 109 -31.75 -25.71 -1.43
C ALA A 109 -31.04 -26.73 -0.53
N SER A 110 -30.00 -27.35 -1.07
CA SER A 110 -29.06 -28.20 -0.33
C SER A 110 -28.44 -27.45 0.85
N PRO A 111 -28.20 -28.08 2.01
CA PRO A 111 -27.62 -27.40 3.16
C PRO A 111 -26.09 -27.37 3.02
N GLY A 112 -25.54 -26.24 2.55
CA GLY A 112 -24.11 -25.96 2.63
C GLY A 112 -23.58 -25.17 1.45
N ASN A 113 -23.75 -23.84 1.45
CA ASN A 113 -22.91 -22.94 0.63
C ASN A 113 -23.02 -21.45 1.04
N SER A 114 -22.92 -21.13 2.32
CA SER A 114 -22.89 -19.72 2.79
C SER A 114 -21.52 -19.04 2.66
N SER A 115 -20.53 -19.72 2.07
CA SER A 115 -19.23 -19.15 1.66
C SER A 115 -19.33 -18.31 0.38
N GLY A 116 -20.32 -18.57 -0.48
CA GLY A 116 -20.43 -17.94 -1.81
C GLY A 116 -20.89 -16.48 -1.85
N GLU A 117 -21.34 -15.89 -0.74
CA GLU A 117 -21.86 -14.50 -0.75
C GLU A 117 -20.76 -13.43 -0.65
N PHE A 118 -19.62 -13.70 0.00
CA PHE A 118 -18.65 -12.65 0.34
C PHE A 118 -17.61 -12.37 -0.74
N ASN A 119 -17.22 -13.39 -1.51
CA ASN A 119 -16.10 -13.34 -2.46
C ASN A 119 -16.59 -13.51 -3.91
N HIS A 120 -17.61 -12.75 -4.29
CA HIS A 120 -18.16 -12.76 -5.64
C HIS A 120 -17.60 -11.62 -6.49
N PHE A 121 -16.89 -11.96 -7.58
CA PHE A 121 -16.20 -11.01 -8.45
C PHE A 121 -16.63 -11.18 -9.93
N PRO A 122 -17.85 -10.76 -10.31
CA PRO A 122 -18.36 -10.96 -11.67
C PRO A 122 -17.56 -10.20 -12.73
N GLU A 123 -17.06 -9.01 -12.35
CA GLU A 123 -16.22 -8.16 -13.22
C GLU A 123 -14.78 -8.69 -13.39
N ASP A 124 -14.39 -9.73 -12.64
CA ASP A 124 -13.02 -10.26 -12.67
C ASP A 124 -13.00 -11.76 -12.30
N PRO A 125 -13.45 -12.64 -13.22
CA PRO A 125 -13.54 -14.07 -12.98
C PRO A 125 -12.19 -14.70 -12.62
N GLU A 126 -11.09 -14.25 -13.25
CA GLU A 126 -9.73 -14.73 -12.99
C GLU A 126 -9.33 -14.51 -11.53
N PHE A 127 -9.60 -13.32 -10.97
CA PHE A 127 -9.39 -13.08 -9.55
C PHE A 127 -10.29 -13.96 -8.68
N GLY A 128 -11.55 -14.14 -9.07
CA GLY A 128 -12.50 -15.05 -8.40
C GLY A 128 -11.98 -16.49 -8.32
N GLU A 129 -11.42 -17.03 -9.40
CA GLU A 129 -10.82 -18.37 -9.43
C GLU A 129 -9.60 -18.49 -8.51
N ILE A 130 -8.78 -17.44 -8.39
CA ILE A 130 -7.66 -17.41 -7.45
C ILE A 130 -8.15 -17.47 -6.00
N ILE A 131 -9.19 -16.70 -5.66
CA ILE A 131 -9.78 -16.73 -4.31
C ILE A 131 -10.43 -18.07 -4.03
N GLN A 132 -11.12 -18.66 -5.00
CA GLN A 132 -11.70 -20.00 -4.85
C GLN A 132 -10.61 -21.06 -4.59
N ARG A 133 -9.46 -20.98 -5.29
CA ARG A 133 -8.31 -21.86 -5.02
C ARG A 133 -7.75 -21.66 -3.61
N ALA A 134 -7.69 -20.42 -3.12
CA ALA A 134 -7.27 -20.14 -1.74
C ALA A 134 -8.23 -20.75 -0.72
N GLU A 135 -9.54 -20.66 -0.93
CA GLU A 135 -10.57 -21.26 -0.06
C GLU A 135 -10.46 -22.78 -0.06
N GLN A 136 -10.34 -23.41 -1.24
CA GLN A 136 -10.13 -24.85 -1.37
C GLN A 136 -8.84 -25.32 -0.69
N ALA A 137 -7.76 -24.53 -0.77
CA ALA A 137 -6.51 -24.85 -0.09
C ALA A 137 -6.71 -24.91 1.44
N ILE A 138 -7.39 -23.91 2.00
CA ILE A 138 -7.72 -23.84 3.43
C ILE A 138 -8.61 -25.01 3.86
N GLU A 139 -9.64 -25.34 3.07
CA GLU A 139 -10.53 -26.47 3.33
C GLU A 139 -9.78 -27.81 3.34
N ASN A 140 -8.76 -27.94 2.48
CA ASN A 140 -7.88 -29.12 2.40
C ASN A 140 -6.72 -29.11 3.41
N GLY A 141 -6.71 -28.16 4.36
CA GLY A 141 -5.69 -28.08 5.41
C GLY A 141 -4.36 -27.42 4.99
N VAL A 142 -4.31 -26.82 3.80
CA VAL A 142 -3.17 -26.00 3.34
C VAL A 142 -3.43 -24.55 3.76
N PHE A 143 -2.95 -24.19 4.94
CA PHE A 143 -3.25 -22.90 5.55
C PHE A 143 -2.31 -21.76 5.11
N PRO A 144 -2.79 -20.51 5.08
CA PRO A 144 -1.95 -19.32 4.97
C PRO A 144 -0.88 -19.25 6.07
N GLU A 145 0.33 -18.86 5.69
CA GLU A 145 1.48 -18.76 6.59
C GLU A 145 1.79 -17.31 6.93
N ARG A 146 2.07 -17.03 8.20
CA ARG A 146 2.36 -15.66 8.66
C ARG A 146 3.73 -15.21 8.16
N ILE A 147 3.80 -13.99 7.63
CA ILE A 147 5.05 -13.36 7.19
C ILE A 147 5.82 -12.87 8.43
N SER A 148 7.00 -13.43 8.69
CA SER A 148 7.81 -13.15 9.88
C SER A 148 8.46 -11.77 9.88
N GLN A 149 8.89 -11.29 8.70
CA GLN A 149 9.58 -10.01 8.53
C GLN A 149 8.62 -8.82 8.36
N GLY A 150 7.30 -9.04 8.30
CA GLY A 150 6.29 -8.01 8.00
C GLY A 150 5.60 -7.39 9.23
N SER A 151 4.63 -6.52 8.95
CA SER A 151 3.68 -6.04 9.96
C SER A 151 2.95 -7.22 10.62
N SER A 152 2.49 -7.08 11.87
CA SER A 152 2.04 -8.19 12.72
C SER A 152 0.86 -9.03 12.17
N GLY A 153 0.23 -8.65 11.06
CA GLY A 153 -0.93 -9.31 10.46
C GLY A 153 -0.85 -9.40 8.93
N SER A 154 0.15 -10.09 8.39
CA SER A 154 0.25 -10.37 6.95
C SER A 154 0.55 -11.86 6.72
N TYR A 155 -0.10 -12.46 5.73
CA TYR A 155 -0.06 -13.90 5.50
C TYR A 155 0.18 -14.22 4.02
N PHE A 156 1.10 -15.14 3.73
CA PHE A 156 1.20 -15.79 2.43
C PHE A 156 0.08 -16.81 2.29
N VAL A 157 -0.83 -16.56 1.35
CA VAL A 157 -1.92 -17.47 1.01
C VAL A 157 -1.45 -18.41 -0.08
N LYS A 158 -1.80 -19.70 0.06
CA LYS A 158 -1.34 -20.78 -0.80
C LYS A 158 -2.50 -21.38 -1.59
N ASP A 159 -2.18 -21.98 -2.73
CA ASP A 159 -3.09 -22.86 -3.45
C ASP A 159 -3.07 -24.28 -2.86
N PRO A 160 -3.92 -25.22 -3.33
CA PRO A 160 -3.94 -26.59 -2.82
C PRO A 160 -2.63 -27.37 -3.04
N LYS A 161 -1.73 -26.90 -3.91
CA LYS A 161 -0.41 -27.48 -4.16
C LYS A 161 0.66 -26.88 -3.24
N GLY A 162 0.30 -25.92 -2.37
CA GLY A 162 1.22 -25.22 -1.47
C GLY A 162 1.97 -24.06 -2.11
N LYS A 163 1.67 -23.70 -3.37
CA LYS A 163 2.28 -22.56 -4.05
C LYS A 163 1.68 -21.25 -3.52
N ILE A 164 2.51 -20.25 -3.24
CA ILE A 164 2.03 -18.92 -2.81
C ILE A 164 1.32 -18.25 -3.99
N ILE A 165 0.09 -17.79 -3.77
CA ILE A 165 -0.76 -17.15 -4.78
C ILE A 165 -1.15 -15.72 -4.40
N GLY A 166 -1.01 -15.35 -3.13
CA GLY A 166 -1.31 -13.99 -2.70
C GLY A 166 -0.83 -13.67 -1.30
N VAL A 167 -0.91 -12.39 -0.97
CA VAL A 167 -0.67 -11.85 0.37
C VAL A 167 -1.99 -11.33 0.91
N PHE A 168 -2.40 -11.87 2.07
CA PHE A 168 -3.62 -11.44 2.75
C PHE A 168 -3.29 -10.63 4.02
N LYS A 169 -3.89 -9.45 4.14
CA LYS A 169 -3.75 -8.55 5.30
C LYS A 169 -5.12 -8.30 5.94
N PRO A 170 -5.50 -9.03 7.01
CA PRO A 170 -6.80 -8.86 7.64
C PRO A 170 -6.89 -7.54 8.41
N LYS A 171 -7.98 -6.79 8.17
CA LYS A 171 -8.29 -5.52 8.84
C LYS A 171 -8.13 -5.60 10.36
N SER A 172 -8.64 -6.68 10.97
CA SER A 172 -8.64 -6.86 12.43
C SER A 172 -7.24 -6.91 13.06
N GLU A 173 -6.20 -7.23 12.28
CA GLU A 173 -4.83 -7.45 12.76
C GLU A 173 -3.87 -6.33 12.34
N GLU A 174 -4.36 -5.28 11.69
CA GLU A 174 -3.60 -4.08 11.38
C GLU A 174 -3.02 -3.43 12.65
N PRO A 175 -1.99 -2.56 12.57
CA PRO A 175 -1.39 -1.90 13.72
C PRO A 175 -2.38 -1.26 14.72
N TYR A 176 -3.54 -0.80 14.26
CA TYR A 176 -4.62 -0.22 15.07
C TYR A 176 -5.88 -1.10 15.15
N GLY A 177 -5.80 -2.32 14.63
CA GLY A 177 -6.84 -3.33 14.72
C GLY A 177 -7.00 -3.83 16.16
N HIS A 178 -8.24 -4.14 16.53
CA HIS A 178 -8.60 -4.62 17.87
C HIS A 178 -7.99 -5.99 18.23
N LEU A 179 -7.45 -6.72 17.25
CA LEU A 179 -6.79 -8.02 17.40
C LEU A 179 -5.32 -7.98 16.97
N ASN A 180 -4.67 -6.81 17.00
CA ASN A 180 -3.24 -6.74 16.71
C ASN A 180 -2.43 -7.52 17.77
N PRO A 181 -1.64 -8.54 17.39
CA PRO A 181 -0.89 -9.35 18.36
C PRO A 181 0.29 -8.61 19.01
N LYS A 182 0.68 -7.43 18.51
CA LYS A 182 1.68 -6.55 19.16
C LYS A 182 0.98 -5.57 20.12
N TRP A 183 0.71 -6.03 21.35
CA TRP A 183 0.04 -5.28 22.44
C TRP A 183 0.71 -3.93 22.79
N THR A 184 2.01 -3.80 22.50
CA THR A 184 2.81 -2.57 22.73
C THR A 184 2.29 -1.33 22.00
N LYS A 185 1.63 -1.46 20.83
CA LYS A 185 1.06 -0.31 20.11
C LYS A 185 -0.23 0.24 20.76
N TYR A 186 -0.97 -0.57 21.50
CA TYR A 186 -2.12 -0.12 22.28
C TYR A 186 -1.68 0.71 23.49
N PHE A 187 -0.62 0.27 24.19
CA PHE A 187 -0.02 1.02 25.29
C PHE A 187 0.53 2.39 24.85
N HIS A 188 1.18 2.46 23.68
CA HIS A 188 1.65 3.73 23.09
C HIS A 188 0.51 4.68 22.70
N LYS A 189 -0.64 4.16 22.26
CA LYS A 189 -1.85 4.94 21.94
C LYS A 189 -2.46 5.61 23.18
N VAL A 190 -2.34 4.99 24.34
CA VAL A 190 -2.89 5.49 25.61
C VAL A 190 -1.94 6.48 26.30
N CYS A 191 -0.62 6.30 26.20
CA CYS A 191 0.34 7.16 26.90
C CYS A 191 0.86 8.37 26.10
N CYS A 192 0.87 8.37 24.75
CA CYS A 192 1.38 9.49 23.92
C CYS A 192 0.65 9.64 22.57
N PRO A 193 -0.57 10.22 22.55
CA PRO A 193 -1.39 10.34 21.33
C PRO A 193 -0.80 11.25 20.24
N CYS A 194 0.15 12.14 20.57
CA CYS A 194 0.84 13.01 19.61
C CYS A 194 2.08 12.38 18.96
N CYS A 195 2.65 11.31 19.53
CA CYS A 195 3.92 10.72 19.07
C CYS A 195 3.72 9.45 18.22
N PHE A 196 2.59 8.76 18.38
CA PHE A 196 2.39 7.42 17.82
C PHE A 196 1.26 7.35 16.79
N GLY A 197 1.68 7.11 15.55
CA GLY A 197 0.83 6.90 14.39
C GLY A 197 0.86 8.01 13.36
N ARG A 198 0.34 7.71 12.16
CA ARG A 198 0.28 8.68 11.07
C ARG A 198 -0.97 9.53 11.23
N GLY A 199 -0.86 10.65 11.94
CA GLY A 199 -1.99 11.54 12.25
C GLY A 199 -2.68 12.20 11.05
N CYS A 200 -2.21 11.96 9.83
CA CYS A 200 -2.86 12.34 8.58
C CYS A 200 -3.65 11.19 7.93
N LEU A 201 -3.61 9.98 8.47
CA LEU A 201 -4.32 8.80 7.97
C LEU A 201 -5.53 8.45 8.84
N ILE A 202 -6.56 7.89 8.22
CA ILE A 202 -7.70 7.32 8.93
C ILE A 202 -7.28 5.97 9.54
N PRO A 203 -7.48 5.73 10.84
CA PRO A 203 -7.11 4.46 11.47
C PRO A 203 -7.88 3.26 10.90
N ASN A 204 -7.24 2.09 10.84
CA ASN A 204 -7.88 0.79 10.58
C ASN A 204 -8.58 0.67 9.20
N GLN A 205 -8.04 1.37 8.20
CA GLN A 205 -8.45 1.31 6.79
C GLN A 205 -7.29 0.95 5.85
N GLY A 206 -6.22 0.32 6.38
CA GLY A 206 -5.05 -0.02 5.56
C GLY A 206 -5.40 -0.98 4.42
N TYR A 207 -6.24 -1.97 4.67
CA TYR A 207 -6.75 -2.88 3.65
C TYR A 207 -7.51 -2.18 2.51
N LEU A 208 -8.22 -1.08 2.80
CA LEU A 208 -8.86 -0.25 1.77
C LEU A 208 -7.81 0.52 0.97
N SER A 209 -6.80 1.09 1.65
CA SER A 209 -5.68 1.76 0.99
C SER A 209 -4.95 0.83 0.01
N GLU A 210 -4.74 -0.44 0.38
CA GLU A 210 -4.16 -1.46 -0.49
C GLU A 210 -5.02 -1.72 -1.75
N ALA A 211 -6.33 -1.96 -1.58
CA ALA A 211 -7.24 -2.22 -2.69
C ALA A 211 -7.43 -0.99 -3.58
N ALA A 212 -7.48 0.20 -2.98
CA ALA A 212 -7.63 1.48 -3.66
C ALA A 212 -6.40 1.84 -4.50
N ALA A 213 -5.19 1.50 -4.05
CA ALA A 213 -3.99 1.66 -4.85
C ALA A 213 -4.05 0.80 -6.13
N SER A 214 -4.55 -0.44 -6.05
CA SER A 214 -4.79 -1.28 -7.22
C SER A 214 -5.88 -0.72 -8.13
N LEU A 215 -6.91 -0.08 -7.59
CA LEU A 215 -7.95 0.58 -8.38
C LEU A 215 -7.41 1.80 -9.13
N VAL A 216 -6.63 2.66 -8.45
CA VAL A 216 -5.98 3.83 -9.06
C VAL A 216 -5.00 3.38 -10.15
N ASP A 217 -4.19 2.34 -9.90
CA ASP A 217 -3.29 1.75 -10.88
C ASP A 217 -4.02 1.29 -12.15
N GLN A 218 -5.10 0.53 -11.99
CA GLN A 218 -5.92 0.04 -13.11
C GLN A 218 -6.57 1.19 -13.88
N LYS A 219 -7.14 2.17 -13.17
CA LYS A 219 -7.85 3.30 -13.79
C LYS A 219 -6.90 4.25 -14.52
N LEU A 220 -5.65 4.37 -14.07
CA LEU A 220 -4.59 5.11 -14.77
C LEU A 220 -3.84 4.29 -15.83
N GLY A 221 -3.99 2.95 -15.83
CA GLY A 221 -3.31 2.06 -16.76
C GLY A 221 -1.81 1.86 -16.48
N LEU A 222 -1.38 2.07 -15.23
CA LEU A 222 0.03 2.03 -14.84
C LEU A 222 0.59 0.60 -14.86
N ARG A 223 -0.20 -0.39 -14.41
CA ARG A 223 0.13 -1.82 -14.42
C ARG A 223 1.37 -2.15 -13.60
N ILE A 224 1.51 -1.55 -12.43
CA ILE A 224 2.62 -1.79 -11.49
C ILE A 224 2.13 -2.30 -10.12
N VAL A 225 0.87 -2.10 -9.73
CA VAL A 225 0.33 -2.68 -8.51
C VAL A 225 -0.19 -4.08 -8.82
N PRO A 226 0.31 -5.15 -8.17
CA PRO A 226 -0.29 -6.47 -8.29
C PRO A 226 -1.76 -6.39 -7.86
N LYS A 227 -2.65 -6.97 -8.67
CA LYS A 227 -4.10 -6.85 -8.49
C LYS A 227 -4.49 -7.14 -7.04
N THR A 228 -5.15 -6.18 -6.41
CA THR A 228 -5.48 -6.23 -4.98
C THR A 228 -6.96 -5.89 -4.77
N LYS A 229 -7.71 -6.76 -4.06
CA LYS A 229 -9.12 -6.53 -3.73
C LYS A 229 -9.42 -6.82 -2.27
N VAL A 230 -10.56 -6.32 -1.80
CA VAL A 230 -11.10 -6.68 -0.48
C VAL A 230 -11.72 -8.07 -0.57
N VAL A 231 -11.31 -8.97 0.32
CA VAL A 231 -11.81 -10.35 0.39
C VAL A 231 -12.12 -10.74 1.83
N HIS A 232 -12.84 -11.85 1.98
CA HIS A 232 -13.17 -12.45 3.27
C HIS A 232 -12.59 -13.86 3.34
N LEU A 233 -11.63 -14.10 4.23
CA LEU A 233 -11.04 -15.43 4.42
C LEU A 233 -11.13 -15.86 5.89
N ALA A 234 -11.36 -17.14 6.14
CA ALA A 234 -11.28 -17.74 7.47
C ALA A 234 -10.16 -18.80 7.45
N SER A 235 -9.22 -18.74 8.40
CA SER A 235 -8.15 -19.74 8.52
C SER A 235 -7.74 -19.91 9.97
N GLU A 236 -7.43 -21.14 10.40
CA GLU A 236 -6.97 -21.41 11.77
C GLU A 236 -5.66 -20.70 12.14
N THR A 237 -4.86 -20.33 11.13
CA THR A 237 -3.59 -19.61 11.29
C THR A 237 -3.76 -18.12 11.54
N PHE A 238 -4.95 -17.55 11.30
CA PHE A 238 -5.22 -16.14 11.62
C PHE A 238 -5.39 -15.92 13.13
N HIS A 239 -5.21 -14.67 13.57
CA HIS A 239 -5.28 -14.33 14.98
C HIS A 239 -6.73 -14.07 15.45
N TYR A 240 -7.36 -15.04 16.11
CA TYR A 240 -8.71 -14.93 16.65
C TYR A 240 -8.74 -14.79 18.17
N SER A 241 -9.80 -14.18 18.70
CA SER A 241 -10.05 -14.14 20.14
C SER A 241 -10.24 -15.55 20.71
N ALA A 242 -9.93 -15.74 22.01
CA ALA A 242 -10.17 -17.02 22.69
C ALA A 242 -11.64 -17.45 22.61
N ILE A 243 -12.55 -16.47 22.65
CA ILE A 243 -14.01 -16.68 22.55
C ILE A 243 -14.38 -17.22 21.16
N ASP A 244 -13.85 -16.64 20.09
CA ASP A 244 -14.14 -17.10 18.72
C ASP A 244 -13.60 -18.52 18.49
N ARG A 245 -12.40 -18.81 18.99
CA ARG A 245 -11.83 -20.17 18.95
C ARG A 245 -12.72 -21.16 19.72
N ALA A 246 -13.12 -20.84 20.96
CA ALA A 246 -13.99 -21.69 21.75
C ALA A 246 -15.37 -21.93 21.08
N LYS A 247 -15.99 -20.87 20.55
CA LYS A 247 -17.27 -20.96 19.82
C LYS A 247 -17.17 -21.83 18.57
N SER A 248 -16.08 -21.69 17.80
CA SER A 248 -15.87 -22.51 16.59
C SER A 248 -15.74 -24.01 16.94
N ARG A 249 -14.98 -24.34 17.99
CA ARG A 249 -14.82 -25.72 18.50
C ARG A 249 -16.13 -26.28 19.01
N GLY A 250 -16.87 -25.52 19.82
CA GLY A 250 -18.16 -25.94 20.36
C GLY A 250 -19.21 -26.21 19.27
N LYS A 251 -19.27 -25.37 18.24
CA LYS A 251 -20.16 -25.58 17.08
C LYS A 251 -19.77 -26.81 16.26
N LYS A 252 -18.46 -27.01 16.03
CA LYS A 252 -17.95 -28.19 15.32
C LYS A 252 -18.29 -29.47 16.07
N TYR A 253 -18.04 -29.50 17.38
CA TYR A 253 -18.42 -30.61 18.26
C TYR A 253 -19.92 -30.88 18.25
N ALA A 254 -20.75 -29.84 18.37
CA ALA A 254 -22.20 -29.98 18.34
C ALA A 254 -22.71 -30.51 16.98
N LEU A 255 -22.06 -30.15 15.87
CA LEU A 255 -22.37 -30.72 14.55
C LEU A 255 -22.02 -32.20 14.47
N GLU A 256 -20.83 -32.58 14.94
CA GLU A 256 -20.33 -33.97 14.91
C GLU A 256 -21.12 -34.88 15.86
N LYS A 257 -21.49 -34.40 17.05
CA LYS A 257 -22.14 -35.21 18.10
C LYS A 257 -23.66 -35.14 18.11
N VAL A 258 -24.25 -34.02 17.72
CA VAL A 258 -25.71 -33.85 17.69
C VAL A 258 -26.12 -33.19 16.36
N PRO A 259 -26.14 -33.94 15.25
CA PRO A 259 -26.39 -33.38 13.91
C PRO A 259 -27.71 -32.60 13.80
N LYS A 260 -28.75 -32.98 14.57
CA LYS A 260 -30.05 -32.29 14.63
C LYS A 260 -29.98 -30.87 15.21
N VAL A 261 -29.01 -30.59 16.09
CA VAL A 261 -28.74 -29.25 16.65
C VAL A 261 -27.71 -28.53 15.78
N GLY A 262 -26.70 -29.25 15.30
CA GLY A 262 -25.67 -28.74 14.39
C GLY A 262 -26.21 -28.13 13.09
N ARG A 263 -27.23 -28.76 12.48
CA ARG A 263 -27.90 -28.26 11.27
C ARG A 263 -28.59 -26.90 11.44
N ARG A 264 -28.79 -26.42 12.68
CA ARG A 264 -29.33 -25.06 12.95
C ARG A 264 -28.25 -23.99 12.91
N PHE A 265 -26.97 -24.37 12.90
CA PHE A 265 -25.88 -23.41 12.76
C PHE A 265 -25.69 -23.07 11.28
N HIS A 266 -26.10 -21.85 10.91
CA HIS A 266 -25.88 -21.30 9.56
C HIS A 266 -24.39 -21.10 9.21
N ARG A 267 -23.49 -21.24 10.21
CA ARG A 267 -22.04 -21.10 10.04
C ARG A 267 -21.29 -21.94 11.07
N VAL A 268 -20.59 -22.97 10.60
CA VAL A 268 -19.69 -23.83 11.38
C VAL A 268 -18.26 -23.46 10.99
N GLY A 269 -17.38 -23.28 11.98
CA GLY A 269 -16.00 -22.80 11.78
C GLY A 269 -15.73 -21.39 12.30
N LEU A 270 -14.52 -20.89 12.03
CA LEU A 270 -14.08 -19.56 12.43
C LEU A 270 -14.77 -18.47 11.58
N PRO A 271 -15.05 -17.28 12.15
CA PRO A 271 -15.64 -16.20 11.37
C PRO A 271 -14.62 -15.69 10.32
N PRO A 272 -15.02 -15.41 9.08
CA PRO A 272 -14.10 -14.85 8.10
C PRO A 272 -13.67 -13.46 8.52
N LYS A 273 -12.44 -13.14 8.19
CA LYS A 273 -11.85 -11.82 8.36
C LYS A 273 -11.89 -11.11 7.02
N MET A 274 -12.36 -9.87 7.04
CA MET A 274 -12.21 -8.93 5.93
C MET A 274 -10.76 -8.44 5.89
N GLY A 275 -10.19 -8.34 4.70
CA GLY A 275 -8.84 -7.82 4.50
C GLY A 275 -8.53 -7.61 3.02
N SER A 276 -7.35 -7.07 2.73
CA SER A 276 -6.85 -6.96 1.36
C SER A 276 -6.19 -8.26 0.96
N PHE A 277 -6.44 -8.70 -0.26
CA PHE A 277 -5.75 -9.81 -0.90
C PHE A 277 -5.07 -9.29 -2.16
N GLN A 278 -3.74 -9.30 -2.14
CA GLN A 278 -2.88 -8.89 -3.24
C GLN A 278 -2.31 -10.12 -3.92
N LEU A 279 -2.34 -10.18 -5.25
CA LEU A 279 -1.70 -11.27 -5.99
C LEU A 279 -0.19 -11.30 -5.72
N PHE A 280 0.34 -12.51 -5.54
CA PHE A 280 1.78 -12.70 -5.37
C PHE A 280 2.49 -12.59 -6.72
N VAL A 281 3.66 -11.94 -6.73
CA VAL A 281 4.49 -11.78 -7.94
C VAL A 281 5.80 -12.56 -7.80
N GLU A 282 6.13 -13.37 -8.81
CA GLU A 282 7.31 -14.25 -8.81
C GLU A 282 8.51 -13.62 -9.53
N GLY A 283 9.72 -13.91 -9.05
CA GLY A 283 10.97 -13.43 -9.66
C GLY A 283 11.32 -11.97 -9.35
N TYR A 284 10.59 -11.33 -8.44
CA TYR A 284 10.84 -9.97 -7.99
C TYR A 284 11.75 -9.96 -6.76
N HIS A 285 12.61 -8.93 -6.66
CA HIS A 285 13.39 -8.62 -5.46
C HIS A 285 13.20 -7.16 -5.07
N GLU A 286 13.52 -6.82 -3.81
CA GLU A 286 13.50 -5.44 -3.32
C GLU A 286 14.27 -4.49 -4.26
N ALA A 287 13.73 -3.29 -4.49
CA ALA A 287 14.35 -2.36 -5.41
C ALA A 287 15.75 -1.95 -4.95
N ASP A 288 15.98 -1.77 -3.65
CA ASP A 288 17.30 -1.48 -3.09
C ASP A 288 18.38 -2.50 -3.50
N TYR A 289 18.02 -3.79 -3.54
CA TYR A 289 18.93 -4.85 -4.00
C TYR A 289 19.37 -4.64 -5.46
N TRP A 290 18.42 -4.35 -6.35
CA TRP A 290 18.72 -4.16 -7.77
C TRP A 290 19.39 -2.82 -8.05
N LEU A 291 18.97 -1.74 -7.39
CA LEU A 291 19.57 -0.41 -7.54
C LEU A 291 21.06 -0.43 -7.19
N ARG A 292 21.44 -1.09 -6.08
CA ARG A 292 22.86 -1.28 -5.71
C ARG A 292 23.64 -2.06 -6.76
N LYS A 293 23.01 -3.07 -7.39
CA LYS A 293 23.65 -3.82 -8.49
C LYS A 293 23.82 -2.95 -9.74
N PHE A 294 22.84 -2.12 -10.07
CA PHE A 294 22.92 -1.23 -11.24
C PHE A 294 23.91 -0.08 -11.06
N GLU A 295 24.22 0.31 -9.82
CA GLU A 295 25.33 1.23 -9.54
C GLU A 295 26.70 0.60 -9.83
N ALA A 296 26.86 -0.69 -9.52
CA ALA A 296 28.11 -1.41 -9.76
C ALA A 296 28.26 -1.88 -11.23
N GLU A 297 27.18 -2.38 -11.83
CA GLU A 297 27.10 -2.85 -13.22
C GLU A 297 25.97 -2.08 -13.93
N PRO A 298 26.27 -0.91 -14.54
CA PRO A 298 25.26 -0.08 -15.19
C PRO A 298 24.50 -0.83 -16.27
N LEU A 299 23.17 -0.64 -16.27
CA LEU A 299 22.29 -1.22 -17.27
C LEU A 299 22.58 -0.66 -18.68
N PRO A 300 22.43 -1.51 -19.72
CA PRO A 300 22.37 -1.04 -21.11
C PRO A 300 21.29 0.05 -21.30
N GLU A 301 21.50 0.95 -22.27
CA GLU A 301 20.64 2.12 -22.51
C GLU A 301 19.16 1.78 -22.67
N ASN A 302 18.85 0.75 -23.45
CA ASN A 302 17.48 0.28 -23.65
C ASN A 302 16.82 -0.16 -22.35
N MET A 303 17.52 -0.93 -21.52
CA MET A 303 17.01 -1.43 -20.23
C MET A 303 16.87 -0.29 -19.22
N ARG A 304 17.82 0.66 -19.19
CA ARG A 304 17.72 1.83 -18.33
C ARG A 304 16.51 2.70 -18.70
N LYS A 305 16.19 2.87 -19.99
CA LYS A 305 14.96 3.54 -20.42
C LYS A 305 13.69 2.80 -19.95
N GLN A 306 13.67 1.47 -20.03
CA GLN A 306 12.56 0.67 -19.50
C GLN A 306 12.40 0.83 -17.99
N LEU A 307 13.51 0.77 -17.24
CA LEU A 307 13.50 1.01 -15.78
C LEU A 307 12.97 2.42 -15.47
N GLN A 308 13.41 3.43 -16.22
CA GLN A 308 12.96 4.81 -16.03
C GLN A 308 11.45 4.95 -16.30
N SER A 309 10.92 4.36 -17.38
CA SER A 309 9.48 4.37 -17.67
C SER A 309 8.66 3.69 -16.56
N GLN A 310 9.10 2.52 -16.07
CA GLN A 310 8.48 1.85 -14.93
C GLN A 310 8.55 2.68 -13.64
N PHE A 311 9.69 3.34 -13.40
CA PHE A 311 9.90 4.20 -12.24
C PHE A 311 8.97 5.41 -12.26
N GLU A 312 8.79 6.05 -13.41
CA GLU A 312 7.86 7.17 -13.58
C GLU A 312 6.41 6.77 -13.25
N ARG A 313 5.99 5.55 -13.61
CA ARG A 313 4.68 5.01 -13.23
C ARG A 313 4.53 4.85 -11.71
N LEU A 314 5.58 4.40 -11.02
CA LEU A 314 5.63 4.34 -9.55
C LEU A 314 5.48 5.72 -8.93
N VAL A 315 6.19 6.71 -9.46
CA VAL A 315 6.10 8.11 -9.03
C VAL A 315 4.68 8.63 -9.19
N VAL A 316 4.05 8.40 -10.36
CA VAL A 316 2.67 8.82 -10.62
C VAL A 316 1.71 8.21 -9.61
N LEU A 317 1.76 6.90 -9.39
CA LEU A 317 0.92 6.21 -8.42
C LEU A 317 1.08 6.81 -7.02
N ASP A 318 2.31 6.80 -6.49
CA ASP A 318 2.60 7.24 -5.13
C ASP A 318 2.24 8.70 -4.90
N TYR A 319 2.43 9.54 -5.92
CA TYR A 319 2.07 10.95 -5.83
C TYR A 319 0.56 11.14 -5.82
N VAL A 320 -0.20 10.48 -6.70
CA VAL A 320 -1.66 10.57 -6.75
C VAL A 320 -2.29 10.12 -5.42
N ILE A 321 -1.89 8.94 -4.91
CA ILE A 321 -2.45 8.40 -3.66
C ILE A 321 -1.84 9.05 -2.40
N ARG A 322 -0.83 9.91 -2.56
CA ARG A 322 0.03 10.47 -1.51
C ARG A 322 0.47 9.38 -0.51
N ASN A 323 1.22 8.41 -1.02
CA ASN A 323 1.79 7.34 -0.19
C ASN A 323 2.70 7.95 0.89
N THR A 324 2.55 7.48 2.13
CA THR A 324 3.29 7.97 3.31
C THR A 324 4.35 6.99 3.81
N ASP A 325 4.53 5.85 3.12
CA ASP A 325 5.44 4.77 3.52
C ASP A 325 6.18 4.09 2.35
N ARG A 326 6.43 4.81 1.25
CA ARG A 326 7.27 4.26 0.18
C ARG A 326 8.75 4.38 0.52
N GLY A 327 9.32 3.32 1.09
CA GLY A 327 10.76 3.04 1.14
C GLY A 327 11.25 2.25 -0.09
N ASN A 328 12.56 2.07 -0.26
CA ASN A 328 13.15 1.29 -1.37
C ASN A 328 13.07 -0.25 -1.18
N ASP A 329 12.61 -0.66 -0.01
CA ASP A 329 12.20 -2.01 0.37
C ASP A 329 10.73 -2.31 -0.01
N ASN A 330 9.91 -1.27 -0.15
CA ASN A 330 8.46 -1.39 -0.39
C ASN A 330 8.05 -1.33 -1.87
N TRP A 331 9.00 -1.45 -2.80
CA TRP A 331 8.71 -1.71 -4.21
C TRP A 331 9.75 -2.67 -4.75
N LEU A 332 9.33 -3.49 -5.70
CA LEU A 332 10.15 -4.60 -6.18
C LEU A 332 10.52 -4.38 -7.64
N ILE A 333 11.67 -4.91 -8.04
CA ILE A 333 12.13 -4.97 -9.41
C ILE A 333 12.29 -6.45 -9.80
N LYS A 334 11.74 -6.81 -10.95
CA LYS A 334 12.07 -8.04 -11.68
C LYS A 334 13.00 -7.65 -12.82
N TYR A 335 14.13 -8.33 -12.93
CA TYR A 335 15.12 -8.12 -13.98
C TYR A 335 15.59 -9.46 -14.53
N GLU A 336 15.45 -9.65 -15.83
CA GLU A 336 15.95 -10.82 -16.56
C GLU A 336 17.11 -10.39 -17.45
N LYS A 337 18.30 -10.97 -17.24
CA LYS A 337 19.47 -10.67 -18.07
C LYS A 337 19.25 -11.23 -19.48
N PRO A 338 19.34 -10.41 -20.55
CA PRO A 338 19.29 -10.91 -21.91
C PRO A 338 20.55 -11.77 -22.15
N GLY A 339 20.37 -13.08 -22.32
CA GLY A 339 21.47 -14.04 -22.55
C GLY A 339 21.41 -15.36 -21.74
N GLY A 340 20.38 -15.58 -20.93
CA GLY A 340 20.18 -16.85 -20.19
C GLY A 340 19.39 -17.94 -20.94
N GLY A 341 18.85 -17.64 -22.12
CA GLY A 341 18.12 -18.57 -22.98
C GLY A 341 18.26 -18.18 -24.44
N GLU A 342 18.35 -19.16 -25.34
CA GLU A 342 18.43 -18.98 -26.79
C GLU A 342 17.27 -18.11 -27.29
N LEU A 343 17.55 -16.86 -27.65
CA LEU A 343 16.62 -16.00 -28.37
C LEU A 343 17.15 -15.85 -29.80
N THR A 344 16.46 -16.49 -30.74
CA THR A 344 16.68 -16.33 -32.18
C THR A 344 16.34 -14.90 -32.62
N GLU A 345 17.17 -14.32 -33.48
CA GLU A 345 17.19 -12.91 -33.93
C GLU A 345 15.93 -12.41 -34.71
N LYS A 346 14.76 -13.06 -34.57
CA LYS A 346 13.56 -12.76 -35.36
C LYS A 346 12.37 -12.14 -34.61
N GLU A 347 12.50 -11.83 -33.32
CA GLU A 347 11.38 -11.32 -32.50
C GLU A 347 11.47 -9.81 -32.16
N SER A 348 12.28 -9.03 -32.87
CA SER A 348 12.51 -7.61 -32.56
C SER A 348 11.45 -6.63 -33.08
N GLU A 349 10.25 -7.08 -33.48
CA GLU A 349 9.24 -6.19 -34.07
C GLU A 349 7.86 -6.20 -33.40
N TRP A 350 7.58 -7.11 -32.47
CA TRP A 350 6.30 -7.15 -31.72
C TRP A 350 6.48 -7.72 -30.31
N THR A 351 7.18 -7.01 -29.41
CA THR A 351 7.21 -7.40 -27.99
C THR A 351 5.94 -6.94 -27.29
N ASP A 352 5.18 -7.88 -26.75
CA ASP A 352 4.04 -7.64 -25.85
C ASP A 352 4.59 -6.93 -24.59
N PRO A 353 3.87 -6.01 -23.92
CA PRO A 353 4.32 -5.45 -22.63
C PRO A 353 4.73 -6.48 -21.55
N LYS A 354 4.37 -7.76 -21.73
CA LYS A 354 4.83 -8.89 -20.91
C LYS A 354 6.29 -9.29 -21.15
N ASP A 355 6.91 -8.83 -22.23
CA ASP A 355 8.29 -9.15 -22.63
C ASP A 355 9.31 -8.07 -22.20
N SER A 356 8.89 -7.12 -21.35
CA SER A 356 9.82 -6.15 -20.76
C SER A 356 10.79 -6.86 -19.82
N ALA A 357 12.09 -6.78 -20.13
CA ALA A 357 13.15 -7.38 -19.33
C ALA A 357 13.29 -6.75 -17.92
N ILE A 358 12.69 -5.57 -17.71
CA ILE A 358 12.57 -4.90 -16.40
C ILE A 358 11.10 -4.59 -16.11
N GLN A 359 10.64 -4.97 -14.91
CA GLN A 359 9.30 -4.68 -14.42
C GLN A 359 9.35 -4.21 -12.95
N ILE A 360 8.53 -3.23 -12.58
CA ILE A 360 8.36 -2.80 -11.19
C ILE A 360 7.04 -3.32 -10.63
N ALA A 361 7.06 -3.78 -9.37
CA ALA A 361 5.86 -4.07 -8.60
C ALA A 361 5.76 -3.16 -7.37
N ALA A 362 4.70 -2.35 -7.29
CA ALA A 362 4.39 -1.47 -6.17
C ALA A 362 3.55 -2.23 -5.12
N ILE A 363 4.21 -2.71 -4.06
CA ILE A 363 3.59 -3.49 -2.98
C ILE A 363 3.41 -2.64 -1.71
N ASP A 364 2.72 -3.16 -0.69
CA ASP A 364 2.57 -2.49 0.61
C ASP A 364 2.04 -1.04 0.54
N ASN A 365 0.86 -0.88 -0.07
CA ASN A 365 0.20 0.41 -0.27
C ASN A 365 -0.77 0.77 0.87
N GLY A 366 -0.69 0.10 2.02
CA GLY A 366 -1.65 0.24 3.12
C GLY A 366 -1.62 1.57 3.88
N LEU A 367 -0.67 2.45 3.56
CA LEU A 367 -0.43 3.71 4.28
C LEU A 367 -0.43 4.90 3.30
N ALA A 368 -1.49 4.98 2.50
CA ALA A 368 -1.78 6.04 1.55
C ALA A 368 -3.17 6.68 1.83
N PHE A 369 -3.63 7.54 0.92
CA PHE A 369 -4.89 8.28 1.02
C PHE A 369 -5.05 9.08 2.33
N PRO A 370 -4.13 10.01 2.63
CA PRO A 370 -4.26 10.85 3.80
C PRO A 370 -5.41 11.86 3.65
N PHE A 371 -6.10 12.17 4.76
CA PHE A 371 -7.18 13.17 4.78
C PHE A 371 -6.64 14.61 4.90
N LYS A 372 -5.34 14.78 5.13
CA LYS A 372 -4.63 16.06 5.08
C LYS A 372 -3.18 15.84 4.70
N HIS A 373 -2.51 16.85 4.16
CA HIS A 373 -1.06 16.78 4.01
C HIS A 373 -0.37 16.58 5.37
N PRO A 374 0.74 15.82 5.44
CA PRO A 374 1.49 15.64 6.68
C PRO A 374 1.96 16.98 7.25
N ASP A 375 1.93 17.13 8.57
CA ASP A 375 2.47 18.32 9.23
C ASP A 375 4.01 18.37 9.06
N GLU A 376 4.62 19.55 9.05
CA GLU A 376 6.05 19.72 8.69
C GLU A 376 7.02 18.95 9.60
N TRP A 377 6.69 18.80 10.88
CA TRP A 377 7.49 18.02 11.84
C TRP A 377 7.48 16.51 11.56
N ARG A 378 6.62 16.05 10.63
CA ARG A 378 6.53 14.64 10.22
C ARG A 378 6.18 14.53 8.72
N ALA A 379 7.17 14.78 7.88
CA ALA A 379 6.97 15.04 6.45
C ALA A 379 6.56 13.82 5.58
N TYR A 380 6.80 12.58 6.04
CA TYR A 380 6.63 11.33 5.27
C TYR A 380 7.08 11.48 3.80
N PRO A 381 8.40 11.59 3.59
CA PRO A 381 8.95 11.81 2.26
C PRO A 381 8.81 10.56 1.39
N PHE A 382 8.82 10.76 0.07
CA PHE A 382 8.96 9.68 -0.88
C PHE A 382 10.44 9.30 -0.98
N HIS A 383 10.83 8.09 -0.57
CA HIS A 383 12.25 7.73 -0.52
C HIS A 383 12.90 7.66 -1.91
N TRP A 384 12.10 7.35 -2.93
CA TRP A 384 12.58 7.37 -4.31
C TRP A 384 12.99 8.78 -4.79
N ALA A 385 12.59 9.86 -4.12
CA ALA A 385 12.94 11.22 -4.53
C ALA A 385 14.44 11.54 -4.41
N TRP A 386 15.18 10.73 -3.63
CA TRP A 386 16.63 10.85 -3.50
C TRP A 386 17.41 10.03 -4.54
N LEU A 387 16.72 9.20 -5.33
CA LEU A 387 17.37 8.39 -6.35
C LEU A 387 17.80 9.25 -7.56
N PRO A 388 18.89 8.91 -8.26
CA PRO A 388 19.30 9.58 -9.49
C PRO A 388 18.18 9.65 -10.55
N GLN A 389 17.36 8.60 -10.63
CA GLN A 389 16.21 8.48 -11.52
C GLN A 389 15.17 9.58 -11.30
N ALA A 390 15.05 10.13 -10.08
CA ALA A 390 14.11 11.19 -9.76
C ALA A 390 14.52 12.57 -10.32
N LYS A 391 15.77 12.72 -10.79
CA LYS A 391 16.27 13.94 -11.44
C LYS A 391 15.97 13.98 -12.94
N VAL A 392 15.60 12.85 -13.54
CA VAL A 392 15.25 12.75 -14.96
C VAL A 392 13.83 13.30 -15.17
N ALA A 393 13.65 14.16 -16.17
CA ALA A 393 12.33 14.69 -16.53
C ALA A 393 11.38 13.56 -16.96
N PHE A 394 10.08 13.71 -16.68
CA PHE A 394 9.09 12.73 -17.13
C PHE A 394 9.15 12.53 -18.64
N SER A 395 9.26 11.27 -19.07
CA SER A 395 9.28 10.90 -20.48
C SER A 395 7.99 11.29 -21.19
N GLN A 396 8.06 11.43 -22.53
CA GLN A 396 6.87 11.66 -23.35
C GLN A 396 5.87 10.51 -23.24
N GLU A 397 6.35 9.26 -23.13
CA GLU A 397 5.51 8.07 -22.91
C GLU A 397 4.61 8.22 -21.67
N THR A 398 5.19 8.56 -20.52
CA THR A 398 4.43 8.76 -19.28
C THR A 398 3.47 9.94 -19.39
N ARG A 399 3.90 11.04 -20.04
CA ARG A 399 3.04 12.22 -20.24
C ARG A 399 1.82 11.86 -21.06
N ASP A 400 1.98 11.18 -22.18
CA ASP A 400 0.87 10.80 -23.07
C ASP A 400 -0.09 9.80 -22.39
N LEU A 401 0.47 8.84 -21.64
CA LEU A 401 -0.30 7.84 -20.89
C LEU A 401 -1.20 8.48 -19.81
N VAL A 402 -0.66 9.44 -19.06
CA VAL A 402 -1.28 9.93 -17.82
C VAL A 402 -2.03 11.24 -18.03
N LEU A 403 -1.47 12.19 -18.79
CA LEU A 403 -1.98 13.57 -18.87
C LEU A 403 -3.39 13.62 -19.48
N SER A 404 -3.65 12.80 -20.50
CA SER A 404 -4.98 12.70 -21.14
C SER A 404 -6.08 12.30 -20.15
N ARG A 405 -5.76 11.45 -19.17
CA ARG A 405 -6.70 10.99 -18.15
C ARG A 405 -6.86 12.02 -17.03
N ILE A 406 -5.76 12.44 -16.41
CA ILE A 406 -5.85 13.25 -15.18
C ILE A 406 -6.20 14.73 -15.42
N SER A 407 -6.08 15.22 -16.66
CA SER A 407 -6.54 16.55 -17.04
C SER A 407 -8.05 16.62 -17.32
N ASP A 408 -8.69 15.47 -17.57
CA ASP A 408 -10.15 15.37 -17.69
C ASP A 408 -10.80 15.33 -16.31
N MET A 409 -11.67 16.30 -16.03
CA MET A 409 -12.39 16.38 -14.77
C MET A 409 -13.45 15.28 -14.63
N ASN A 410 -13.97 14.74 -15.72
CA ASN A 410 -14.89 13.60 -15.66
C ASN A 410 -14.15 12.35 -15.18
N PHE A 411 -12.99 12.05 -15.77
CA PHE A 411 -12.13 10.96 -15.30
C PHE A 411 -11.81 11.05 -13.80
N VAL A 412 -11.42 12.24 -13.31
CA VAL A 412 -11.11 12.45 -11.89
C VAL A 412 -12.35 12.27 -11.01
N GLN A 413 -13.51 12.73 -11.47
CA GLN A 413 -14.77 12.55 -10.76
C GLN A 413 -15.16 11.07 -10.69
N ASP A 414 -15.09 10.35 -11.81
CA ASP A 414 -15.36 8.91 -11.86
C ASP A 414 -14.38 8.13 -10.98
N LEU A 415 -13.11 8.53 -10.92
CA LEU A 415 -12.14 7.91 -10.01
C LEU A 415 -12.54 8.13 -8.54
N CYS A 416 -12.98 9.33 -8.18
CA CYS A 416 -13.47 9.61 -6.82
C CYS A 416 -14.74 8.80 -6.50
N GLU A 417 -15.63 8.58 -7.47
CA GLU A 417 -16.85 7.79 -7.29
C GLU A 417 -16.54 6.30 -7.09
N ASP A 418 -15.64 5.73 -7.88
CA ASP A 418 -15.18 4.35 -7.70
C ASP A 418 -14.55 4.15 -6.31
N LEU A 419 -13.73 5.11 -5.86
CA LEU A 419 -13.14 5.10 -4.52
C LEU A 419 -14.22 5.25 -3.44
N TYR A 420 -15.25 6.07 -3.67
CA TYR A 420 -16.36 6.22 -2.73
C TYR A 420 -17.12 4.90 -2.56
N GLU A 421 -17.45 4.23 -3.66
CA GLU A 421 -18.13 2.93 -3.67
C GLU A 421 -17.33 1.85 -2.91
N MET A 422 -16.00 1.88 -3.01
CA MET A 422 -15.13 1.00 -2.26
C MET A 422 -15.08 1.36 -0.76
N PHE A 423 -14.79 2.62 -0.43
CA PHE A 423 -14.55 3.04 0.96
C PHE A 423 -15.83 2.99 1.81
N LYS A 424 -17.01 3.23 1.22
CA LYS A 424 -18.29 3.17 1.95
C LYS A 424 -18.65 1.77 2.45
N THR A 425 -17.99 0.72 1.96
CA THR A 425 -18.18 -0.65 2.44
C THR A 425 -17.64 -0.85 3.85
N ASP A 426 -16.74 0.03 4.31
CA ASP A 426 -16.21 -0.02 5.66
C ASP A 426 -17.23 0.46 6.70
N LYS A 427 -17.36 -0.30 7.79
CA LYS A 427 -18.27 0.06 8.89
C LYS A 427 -17.90 1.36 9.60
N GLY A 428 -16.62 1.76 9.52
CA GLY A 428 -16.10 3.00 10.09
C GLY A 428 -16.07 4.16 9.10
N PHE A 429 -16.69 4.02 7.93
CA PHE A 429 -16.69 5.05 6.89
C PHE A 429 -17.30 6.37 7.39
N ASP A 430 -16.54 7.45 7.23
CA ASP A 430 -17.01 8.82 7.46
C ASP A 430 -16.90 9.60 6.15
N LYS A 431 -18.07 10.03 5.64
CA LYS A 431 -18.15 10.77 4.37
C LYS A 431 -17.35 12.08 4.38
N THR A 432 -17.29 12.76 5.52
CA THR A 432 -16.55 14.03 5.64
C THR A 432 -15.05 13.79 5.56
N MET A 433 -14.55 12.75 6.20
CA MET A 433 -13.13 12.35 6.11
C MET A 433 -12.79 11.86 4.71
N PHE A 434 -13.69 11.12 4.06
CA PHE A 434 -13.52 10.71 2.66
C PHE A 434 -13.39 11.92 1.72
N GLU A 435 -14.25 12.93 1.85
CA GLU A 435 -14.14 14.16 1.03
C GLU A 435 -12.82 14.90 1.26
N LYS A 436 -12.27 14.85 2.48
CA LYS A 436 -10.94 15.37 2.79
C LYS A 436 -9.81 14.55 2.17
N GLN A 437 -9.93 13.22 2.11
CA GLN A 437 -8.98 12.38 1.36
C GLN A 437 -9.00 12.75 -0.13
N MET A 438 -10.19 12.89 -0.70
CA MET A 438 -10.34 13.25 -2.11
C MET A 438 -9.88 14.67 -2.40
N SER A 439 -9.99 15.61 -1.45
CA SER A 439 -9.47 16.96 -1.63
C SER A 439 -7.94 17.00 -1.69
N VAL A 440 -7.25 16.16 -0.90
CA VAL A 440 -5.80 15.95 -1.02
C VAL A 440 -5.46 15.30 -2.35
N MET A 441 -6.14 14.22 -2.74
CA MET A 441 -5.89 13.52 -4.01
C MET A 441 -6.06 14.45 -5.22
N ARG A 442 -7.11 15.28 -5.24
CA ARG A 442 -7.31 16.30 -6.30
C ARG A 442 -6.18 17.34 -6.33
N GLY A 443 -5.69 17.76 -5.16
CA GLY A 443 -4.51 18.65 -5.08
C GLY A 443 -3.23 18.00 -5.61
N GLN A 444 -3.03 16.71 -5.34
CA GLN A 444 -1.94 15.94 -5.93
C GLN A 444 -2.09 15.84 -7.46
N ILE A 445 -3.28 15.51 -7.95
CA ILE A 445 -3.57 15.45 -9.40
C ILE A 445 -3.31 16.80 -10.08
N LEU A 446 -3.69 17.91 -9.45
CA LEU A 446 -3.44 19.26 -9.96
C LEU A 446 -1.93 19.52 -10.15
N ASN A 447 -1.13 19.27 -9.10
CA ASN A 447 0.33 19.45 -9.18
C ASN A 447 0.96 18.52 -10.21
N LEU A 448 0.55 17.25 -10.26
CA LEU A 448 1.04 16.29 -11.23
C LEU A 448 0.73 16.72 -12.66
N THR A 449 -0.49 17.18 -12.93
CA THR A 449 -0.91 17.68 -14.24
C THR A 449 0.00 18.83 -14.68
N GLN A 450 0.28 19.78 -13.79
CA GLN A 450 1.16 20.90 -14.11
C GLN A 450 2.61 20.46 -14.34
N ALA A 451 3.14 19.56 -13.50
CA ALA A 451 4.48 19.03 -13.67
C ALA A 451 4.68 18.27 -14.99
N LEU A 452 3.69 17.47 -15.40
CA LEU A 452 3.71 16.76 -16.68
C LEU A 452 3.61 17.74 -17.87
N LYS A 453 2.80 18.80 -17.78
CA LYS A 453 2.74 19.84 -18.82
C LYS A 453 4.09 20.54 -18.99
N ASP A 454 4.72 20.90 -17.88
CA ASP A 454 5.99 21.65 -17.85
C ASP A 454 7.23 20.79 -18.13
N GLY A 455 7.09 19.46 -18.26
CA GLY A 455 8.23 18.56 -18.43
C GLY A 455 9.15 18.50 -17.20
N LYS A 456 8.59 18.64 -15.99
CA LYS A 456 9.34 18.55 -14.74
C LYS A 456 9.81 17.11 -14.47
N SER A 457 10.80 16.97 -13.60
CA SER A 457 11.25 15.69 -13.03
C SER A 457 10.48 15.32 -11.75
N PRO A 458 10.49 14.04 -11.32
CA PRO A 458 9.91 13.61 -10.06
C PRO A 458 10.38 14.43 -8.85
N ILE A 459 11.67 14.81 -8.78
CA ILE A 459 12.18 15.62 -7.67
C ILE A 459 11.61 17.05 -7.69
N GLN A 460 11.42 17.64 -8.88
CA GLN A 460 10.78 18.95 -9.01
C GLN A 460 9.28 18.90 -8.68
N LEU A 461 8.61 17.79 -8.98
CA LEU A 461 7.21 17.55 -8.62
C LEU A 461 7.02 17.56 -7.10
N VAL A 462 7.86 16.83 -6.34
CA VAL A 462 7.72 16.76 -4.87
C VAL A 462 8.09 18.08 -4.16
N GLN A 463 8.82 18.96 -4.84
CA GLN A 463 9.14 20.31 -4.37
C GLN A 463 8.00 21.32 -4.59
N MET A 464 6.97 20.95 -5.37
CA MET A 464 5.84 21.84 -5.61
C MET A 464 5.06 22.11 -4.31
N PRO A 465 4.53 23.34 -4.12
CA PRO A 465 3.72 23.66 -2.96
C PRO A 465 2.53 22.72 -2.81
N ARG A 466 2.22 22.33 -1.58
CA ARG A 466 1.12 21.40 -1.30
C ARG A 466 -0.21 22.10 -1.49
N VAL A 467 -1.08 21.50 -2.29
CA VAL A 467 -2.42 22.02 -2.60
C VAL A 467 -3.47 21.04 -2.11
N VAL A 468 -4.61 21.57 -1.70
CA VAL A 468 -5.86 20.83 -1.47
C VAL A 468 -6.94 21.46 -2.34
N VAL A 469 -7.78 20.64 -2.95
CA VAL A 469 -8.88 21.09 -3.82
C VAL A 469 -10.21 20.60 -3.28
N GLU A 470 -10.96 21.52 -2.68
CA GLU A 470 -12.25 21.25 -2.04
C GLU A 470 -13.40 21.47 -3.03
N ARG A 471 -14.46 20.66 -2.94
CA ARG A 471 -15.72 20.93 -3.64
C ARG A 471 -16.50 21.95 -2.82
N SER A 472 -16.85 23.08 -3.41
CA SER A 472 -17.75 24.03 -2.76
C SER A 472 -19.16 23.44 -2.66
N ARG A 473 -19.76 23.53 -1.48
CA ARG A 473 -21.17 23.18 -1.30
C ARG A 473 -21.99 24.36 -1.83
N GLY A 474 -22.63 24.21 -2.98
CA GLY A 474 -23.59 25.19 -3.49
C GLY A 474 -24.76 25.32 -2.52
N GLY A 475 -24.73 26.33 -1.66
CA GLY A 475 -25.86 26.76 -0.84
C GLY A 475 -26.65 27.83 -1.58
N GLY A 476 -27.80 27.47 -2.12
CA GLY A 476 -28.72 28.43 -2.73
C GLY A 476 -30.11 27.81 -2.95
N GLN A 477 -31.04 28.10 -2.04
CA GLN A 477 -32.47 28.00 -2.36
C GLN A 477 -32.77 29.00 -3.48
N GLY A 478 -33.03 28.53 -4.70
CA GLY A 478 -33.43 29.41 -5.79
C GLY A 478 -33.25 28.76 -7.16
N ARG A 479 -34.36 28.64 -7.87
CA ARG A 479 -34.57 28.08 -9.22
C ARG A 479 -33.39 28.21 -10.21
N VAL A 480 -33.22 27.12 -10.97
CA VAL A 480 -32.32 26.85 -12.12
C VAL A 480 -30.94 26.27 -11.75
N VAL A 481 -30.87 24.93 -11.81
CA VAL A 481 -29.66 24.13 -11.63
C VAL A 481 -28.88 24.11 -12.93
N GLN A 482 -27.83 24.94 -13.04
CA GLN A 482 -26.64 24.59 -13.82
C GLN A 482 -25.67 23.93 -12.84
N LEU A 483 -25.40 22.64 -13.04
CA LEU A 483 -24.59 21.80 -12.17
C LEU A 483 -23.09 22.10 -12.34
N GLY A 484 -22.66 23.32 -12.01
CA GLY A 484 -21.26 23.67 -11.89
C GLY A 484 -20.80 23.45 -10.45
N SER A 485 -20.16 22.31 -10.14
CA SER A 485 -19.48 22.18 -8.85
C SER A 485 -18.28 23.12 -8.85
N ALA A 486 -18.38 24.28 -8.21
CA ALA A 486 -17.23 25.15 -8.05
C ALA A 486 -16.19 24.48 -7.13
N PHE A 487 -14.91 24.54 -7.49
CA PHE A 487 -13.81 24.00 -6.69
C PHE A 487 -13.02 25.14 -6.06
N THR A 488 -12.64 24.99 -4.80
CA THR A 488 -11.78 25.94 -4.09
C THR A 488 -10.39 25.33 -3.95
N GLN A 489 -9.37 26.04 -4.45
CA GLN A 489 -7.97 25.65 -4.31
C GLN A 489 -7.37 26.36 -3.10
N THR A 490 -6.79 25.59 -2.18
CA THR A 490 -6.11 26.12 -1.00
C THR A 490 -4.65 25.69 -1.01
N PHE A 491 -3.74 26.67 -1.02
CA PHE A 491 -2.30 26.44 -0.94
C PHE A 491 -1.85 26.40 0.52
N HIS A 492 -1.19 25.32 0.93
CA HIS A 492 -0.52 25.27 2.22
C HIS A 492 0.89 25.85 2.10
N CYS A 493 0.98 27.18 2.15
CA CYS A 493 2.24 27.89 2.38
C CYS A 493 2.27 28.37 3.83
N LYS A 494 2.63 27.51 4.78
CA LYS A 494 3.07 27.99 6.10
C LYS A 494 4.59 28.09 6.06
N ARG A 495 5.12 29.25 6.49
CA ARG A 495 6.56 29.40 6.72
C ARG A 495 6.95 28.47 7.88
N PRO A 496 8.10 27.78 7.83
CA PRO A 496 8.55 26.96 8.93
C PRO A 496 8.55 27.78 10.23
N PHE A 497 7.98 27.22 11.29
CA PHE A 497 7.76 27.91 12.57
C PHE A 497 9.07 28.26 13.33
N PHE A 498 10.23 28.03 12.71
CA PHE A 498 11.54 28.51 13.16
C PHE A 498 12.36 29.00 11.96
N THR A 499 12.10 30.23 11.53
CA THR A 499 13.14 31.10 10.98
C THR A 499 13.19 32.32 11.88
N SER A 500 14.02 32.26 12.92
CA SER A 500 14.41 33.43 13.68
C SER A 500 15.80 33.85 13.22
N TRP A 501 15.85 35.09 12.70
CA TRP A 501 17.02 35.93 12.39
C TRP A 501 17.83 35.57 11.15
#